data_AF-A0AAW7U652-F1
#
_entry.id   AF-A0AAW7U652-F1
#
_cell.length_a   1.000
_cell.length_b   1.000
_cell.length_c   1.000
_cell.angle_alpha   90.00
_cell.angle_beta   90.00
_cell.angle_gamma   90.00
#
_symmetry.space_group_name_H-M   'P 1'
#
loop_
_entity.id
_entity.type
_entity.pdbx_description
1 polymer ?
#
loop_
_entity_poly.entity_id
_entity_poly.type
_entity_poly.pdbx_seq_one_letter_code
_entity_poly.pdbx_strand_id
1 'polypeptide(L)'
;MNFNNLLNQVLGSVQQKTGGSGSNGKDTLMKIGGGAAAAGLVSMFLKNKNTKKIVSAGSMAALGALAYHAYQSWQRNNGDNQAVLNQAAFEPVGHDAENAGRIILRTMIAAASADGLIDEQEQQLIQNESGGDPSTRQWLLAETARPATPADIAREIGNNPALASEAYLAARMVCGDLARKEIVFLSQLSQALNLDEKLVETLEKQAGF
;
A
#
# COMPACT_ATOMS: atom_id res chain seq x y z
N MET A 1 -22.05 -2.86 -6.97
CA MET A 1 -21.95 -2.47 -5.55
C MET A 1 -21.46 -1.03 -5.47
N ASN A 2 -21.92 -0.22 -4.52
CA ASN A 2 -21.67 1.24 -4.49
C ASN A 2 -20.77 1.62 -3.31
N PHE A 3 -19.46 1.53 -3.50
CA PHE A 3 -18.43 1.87 -2.51
C PHE A 3 -18.45 3.35 -2.08
N ASN A 4 -18.97 4.23 -2.93
CA ASN A 4 -19.10 5.66 -2.63
C ASN A 4 -20.10 5.97 -1.50
N ASN A 5 -21.11 5.12 -1.33
CA ASN A 5 -22.09 5.28 -0.26
C ASN A 5 -21.54 4.84 1.11
N LEU A 6 -20.66 3.84 1.13
CA LEU A 6 -19.94 3.43 2.34
C LEU A 6 -18.97 4.52 2.81
N LEU A 7 -18.23 5.12 1.86
CA LEU A 7 -17.35 6.25 2.17
C LEU A 7 -18.13 7.46 2.69
N ASN A 8 -19.24 7.84 2.05
CA ASN A 8 -20.06 8.98 2.51
C ASN A 8 -20.75 8.73 3.85
N GLN A 9 -21.10 7.48 4.16
CA GLN A 9 -21.75 7.15 5.43
C GLN A 9 -20.76 7.15 6.60
N VAL A 10 -19.51 6.73 6.36
CA VAL A 10 -18.40 6.85 7.32
C VAL A 10 -17.97 8.31 7.46
N LEU A 11 -17.85 9.05 6.36
CA LEU A 11 -17.39 10.44 6.34
C LEU A 11 -18.45 11.42 6.88
N GLY A 12 -19.74 11.17 6.63
CA GLY A 12 -20.85 11.95 7.18
C GLY A 12 -20.94 11.88 8.71
N SER A 13 -20.43 10.80 9.31
CA SER A 13 -20.35 10.67 10.77
C SER A 13 -19.20 11.48 11.40
N VAL A 14 -18.22 11.91 10.59
CA VAL A 14 -17.02 12.66 11.02
C VAL A 14 -17.26 14.18 11.06
N GLN A 15 -18.13 14.71 10.20
CA GLN A 15 -18.21 16.16 9.97
C GLN A 15 -18.97 16.97 11.04
N GLN A 16 -19.57 16.32 12.05
CA GLN A 16 -20.43 17.01 13.02
C GLN A 16 -19.71 17.50 14.30
N LYS A 17 -18.39 17.30 14.46
CA LYS A 17 -17.68 17.68 15.70
C LYS A 17 -16.29 18.30 15.48
N THR A 18 -16.22 19.53 14.98
CA THR A 18 -15.03 20.39 15.19
C THR A 18 -15.39 21.87 15.12
N GLY A 19 -15.56 22.50 16.29
CA GLY A 19 -15.67 23.96 16.43
C GLY A 19 -15.14 24.42 17.80
N GLY A 20 -14.15 25.32 17.80
CA GLY A 20 -13.68 26.07 18.98
C GLY A 20 -12.18 25.93 19.31
N SER A 21 -11.42 27.03 19.20
CA SER A 21 -10.01 27.17 19.58
C SER A 21 -9.80 28.47 20.36
N GLY A 22 -9.04 28.41 21.46
CA GLY A 22 -8.57 29.56 22.25
C GLY A 22 -7.13 29.38 22.75
N SER A 23 -6.24 30.21 22.20
CA SER A 23 -5.07 30.90 22.81
C SER A 23 -3.78 30.17 23.28
N ASN A 24 -2.73 30.41 22.48
CA ASN A 24 -1.32 30.73 22.78
C ASN A 24 -0.40 29.74 23.53
N GLY A 25 0.54 29.16 22.77
CA GLY A 25 1.82 28.69 23.28
C GLY A 25 2.55 27.70 22.36
N LYS A 26 3.36 28.21 21.42
CA LYS A 26 4.36 27.51 20.58
C LYS A 26 3.78 26.59 19.50
N ASP A 27 3.63 27.22 18.34
CA ASP A 27 3.06 26.72 17.10
C ASP A 27 3.73 25.46 16.52
N THR A 28 2.85 24.66 15.91
CA THR A 28 3.07 23.57 14.93
C THR A 28 2.97 22.12 15.44
N LEU A 29 2.22 21.86 16.53
CA LEU A 29 1.78 20.50 16.89
C LEU A 29 0.30 20.41 17.32
N MET A 30 -0.48 21.47 17.14
CA MET A 30 -1.92 21.46 17.44
C MET A 30 -2.69 22.28 16.41
N LYS A 31 -3.07 21.63 15.32
CA LYS A 31 -4.25 22.02 14.54
C LYS A 31 -5.02 20.78 14.08
N ILE A 32 -5.23 19.85 15.01
CA ILE A 32 -6.31 18.87 14.99
C ILE A 32 -6.88 18.91 16.40
N GLY A 33 -7.93 19.73 16.57
CA GLY A 33 -8.56 20.01 17.85
C GLY A 33 -9.55 18.93 18.25
N GLY A 34 -9.39 18.44 19.49
CA GLY A 34 -10.45 18.15 20.46
C GLY A 34 -11.62 17.26 20.05
N GLY A 35 -11.58 15.99 20.50
CA GLY A 35 -12.80 15.22 20.74
C GLY A 35 -12.66 13.70 20.55
N ALA A 36 -12.23 13.02 21.60
CA ALA A 36 -12.47 11.60 21.92
C ALA A 36 -12.47 10.54 20.80
N ALA A 37 -11.49 9.63 20.91
CA ALA A 37 -11.41 8.28 20.34
C ALA A 37 -10.95 8.15 18.87
N ALA A 38 -9.63 8.12 18.66
CA ALA A 38 -8.97 7.22 17.70
C ALA A 38 -7.45 7.21 17.98
N ALA A 39 -7.07 6.84 19.21
CA ALA A 39 -5.69 6.54 19.58
C ALA A 39 -5.45 5.02 19.55
N GLY A 40 -5.97 4.34 18.52
CA GLY A 40 -5.75 2.92 18.26
C GLY A 40 -5.01 2.75 16.94
N LEU A 41 -4.04 1.85 16.91
CA LEU A 41 -3.16 1.43 15.80
C LEU A 41 -1.78 2.10 15.70
N VAL A 42 -1.58 3.38 16.06
CA VAL A 42 -0.23 3.99 15.96
C VAL A 42 0.69 3.65 17.14
N SER A 43 0.13 3.36 18.33
CA SER A 43 0.91 3.15 19.55
C SER A 43 1.45 1.72 19.74
N MET A 44 0.97 0.73 18.97
CA MET A 44 1.41 -0.67 19.14
C MET A 44 2.59 -1.06 18.24
N PHE A 45 2.80 -0.35 17.12
CA PHE A 45 3.97 -0.50 16.25
C PHE A 45 5.17 0.38 16.63
N LEU A 46 4.99 1.31 17.59
CA LEU A 46 6.01 2.26 18.02
C LEU A 46 6.72 1.85 19.32
N LYS A 47 6.91 0.54 19.53
CA LYS A 47 7.67 -0.02 20.67
C LYS A 47 9.04 -0.56 20.24
N ASN A 48 9.70 0.09 19.28
CA ASN A 48 11.14 -0.07 19.07
C ASN A 48 11.78 1.31 18.87
N LYS A 49 12.79 1.63 19.68
CA LYS A 49 13.34 2.98 19.87
C LYS A 49 14.12 3.56 18.67
N ASN A 50 13.98 3.04 17.46
CA ASN A 50 14.79 3.45 16.29
C ASN A 50 14.02 3.57 14.95
N THR A 51 12.70 3.42 14.88
CA THR A 51 11.96 3.49 13.61
C THR A 51 11.68 4.93 13.19
N LYS A 52 12.50 5.46 12.28
CA LYS A 52 12.26 6.74 11.60
C LYS A 52 11.07 6.59 10.64
N LYS A 53 10.01 7.35 10.90
CA LYS A 53 8.93 7.75 9.97
C LYS A 53 8.31 6.65 9.08
N ILE A 54 7.57 5.74 9.69
CA ILE A 54 6.50 5.04 8.97
C ILE A 54 5.29 5.97 8.94
N VAL A 55 5.10 6.68 7.82
CA VAL A 55 3.84 7.37 7.52
C VAL A 55 2.86 6.30 7.07
N SER A 56 1.88 6.02 7.92
CA SER A 56 0.61 5.33 7.67
C SER A 56 0.36 4.94 6.20
N ALA A 57 0.90 3.79 5.79
CA ALA A 57 0.75 3.19 4.47
C ALA A 57 -0.47 2.24 4.49
N GLY A 58 -1.67 2.82 4.50
CA GLY A 58 -2.93 2.06 4.48
C GLY A 58 -3.87 2.42 3.33
N SER A 59 -3.50 3.36 2.46
CA SER A 59 -4.33 3.81 1.34
C SER A 59 -3.55 3.81 0.02
N MET A 60 -4.21 3.41 -1.07
CA MET A 60 -3.61 3.35 -2.41
C MET A 60 -3.04 4.69 -2.87
N ALA A 61 -3.67 5.81 -2.51
CA ALA A 61 -3.18 7.14 -2.85
C ALA A 61 -1.80 7.45 -2.23
N ALA A 62 -1.55 6.98 -1.01
CA ALA A 62 -0.24 7.15 -0.38
C ALA A 62 0.82 6.24 -1.03
N LEU A 63 0.46 5.00 -1.39
CA LEU A 63 1.33 4.08 -2.13
C LEU A 63 1.72 4.67 -3.50
N GLY A 64 0.75 5.16 -4.27
CA GLY A 64 0.99 5.77 -5.58
C GLY A 64 1.87 7.03 -5.50
N ALA A 65 1.67 7.87 -4.47
CA ALA A 65 2.54 9.03 -4.24
C ALA A 65 3.99 8.62 -3.94
N LEU A 66 4.21 7.61 -3.10
CA LEU A 66 5.56 7.11 -2.79
C LEU A 66 6.22 6.47 -4.02
N ALA A 67 5.47 5.65 -4.75
CA ALA A 67 5.95 5.03 -5.98
C ALA A 67 6.32 6.09 -7.03
N TYR A 68 5.49 7.12 -7.21
CA TYR A 68 5.80 8.24 -8.09
C TYR A 68 7.07 8.99 -7.67
N HIS A 69 7.23 9.31 -6.38
CA HIS A 69 8.43 10.00 -5.89
C HIS A 69 9.70 9.16 -6.10
N ALA A 70 9.64 7.85 -5.86
CA ALA A 70 10.74 6.95 -6.13
C ALA A 70 11.05 6.86 -7.64
N TYR A 71 10.02 6.70 -8.48
CA TYR A 71 10.21 6.64 -9.93
C TYR A 71 10.80 7.94 -10.49
N GLN A 72 10.30 9.09 -10.04
CA GLN A 72 10.79 10.40 -10.45
C GLN A 72 12.25 10.63 -10.03
N SER A 73 12.63 10.22 -8.81
CA SER A 73 14.01 10.37 -8.34
C SER A 73 14.97 9.43 -9.08
N TRP A 74 14.55 8.19 -9.33
CA TRP A 74 15.29 7.24 -10.17
C TRP A 74 15.50 7.77 -11.59
N GLN A 75 14.45 8.33 -12.21
CA GLN A 75 14.55 8.89 -13.57
C GLN A 75 15.54 10.06 -13.65
N ARG A 76 15.51 10.98 -12.67
CA ARG A 76 16.45 12.11 -12.61
C ARG A 76 17.90 11.66 -12.49
N ASN A 77 18.14 10.56 -11.76
CA ASN A 77 19.49 10.05 -11.52
C ASN A 77 19.99 9.13 -12.64
N ASN A 78 19.10 8.46 -13.37
CA ASN A 78 19.52 7.53 -14.43
C ASN A 78 19.63 8.17 -15.81
N GLY A 79 19.17 9.41 -16.02
CA GLY A 79 19.52 10.25 -17.18
C GLY A 79 19.23 9.68 -18.57
N ASP A 80 18.61 8.50 -18.63
CA ASP A 80 18.44 7.72 -19.83
C ASP A 80 17.05 7.90 -20.42
N ASN A 81 16.91 7.49 -21.68
CA ASN A 81 15.78 7.67 -22.60
C ASN A 81 14.49 6.91 -22.19
N GLN A 82 14.12 6.99 -20.91
CA GLN A 82 12.99 6.35 -20.26
C GLN A 82 11.77 7.27 -20.27
N ALA A 83 10.58 6.70 -20.48
CA ALA A 83 9.34 7.47 -20.54
C ALA A 83 9.11 8.27 -19.25
N VAL A 84 8.91 9.59 -19.39
CA VAL A 84 8.50 10.46 -18.29
C VAL A 84 7.07 10.13 -17.92
N LEU A 85 6.90 9.48 -16.78
CA LEU A 85 5.58 9.24 -16.19
C LEU A 85 5.18 10.45 -15.35
N ASN A 86 3.95 10.90 -15.51
CA ASN A 86 3.37 11.94 -14.67
C ASN A 86 2.67 11.32 -13.45
N GLN A 87 2.37 12.14 -12.44
CA GLN A 87 1.66 11.71 -11.22
C GLN A 87 0.34 10.99 -11.53
N ALA A 88 -0.36 11.37 -12.61
CA ALA A 88 -1.62 10.75 -13.01
C ALA A 88 -1.47 9.26 -13.38
N ALA A 89 -0.29 8.82 -13.82
CA ALA A 89 -0.02 7.40 -14.07
C ALA A 89 -0.03 6.55 -12.77
N PHE A 90 0.16 7.20 -11.62
CA PHE A 90 0.17 6.60 -10.27
C PHE A 90 -1.11 6.94 -9.49
N GLU A 91 -2.11 7.54 -10.14
CA GLU A 91 -3.40 7.84 -9.55
C GLU A 91 -4.50 7.41 -10.53
N PRO A 92 -4.68 6.09 -10.72
CA PRO A 92 -5.73 5.58 -11.59
C PRO A 92 -7.10 5.99 -11.05
N VAL A 93 -8.04 6.29 -11.96
CA VAL A 93 -9.39 6.76 -11.63
C VAL A 93 -10.46 5.82 -12.18
N GLY A 94 -11.63 5.79 -11.55
CA GLY A 94 -12.76 5.00 -12.02
C GLY A 94 -12.47 3.49 -12.04
N HIS A 95 -12.73 2.85 -13.18
CA HIS A 95 -12.56 1.39 -13.32
C HIS A 95 -11.10 0.95 -13.21
N ASP A 96 -10.16 1.77 -13.72
CA ASP A 96 -8.73 1.45 -13.65
C ASP A 96 -8.22 1.48 -12.20
N ALA A 97 -8.80 2.33 -11.35
CA ALA A 97 -8.50 2.38 -9.92
C ALA A 97 -8.89 1.07 -9.21
N GLU A 98 -10.08 0.55 -9.54
CA GLU A 98 -10.58 -0.69 -8.98
C GLU A 98 -9.72 -1.89 -9.42
N ASN A 99 -9.33 -1.92 -10.70
CA ASN A 99 -8.46 -2.97 -11.22
C ASN A 99 -7.04 -2.89 -10.61
N ALA A 100 -6.44 -1.69 -10.57
CA ALA A 100 -5.13 -1.47 -9.94
C ALA A 100 -5.16 -1.89 -8.46
N GLY A 101 -6.21 -1.51 -7.73
CA GLY A 101 -6.39 -1.88 -6.32
C GLY A 101 -6.51 -3.38 -6.12
N ARG A 102 -7.25 -4.07 -7.00
CA ARG A 102 -7.32 -5.53 -7.00
C ARG A 102 -5.94 -6.15 -7.19
N ILE A 103 -5.18 -5.71 -8.20
CA ILE A 103 -3.85 -6.25 -8.51
C ILE A 103 -2.87 -6.01 -7.36
N ILE A 104 -2.87 -4.81 -6.78
CA ILE A 104 -2.03 -4.48 -5.62
C ILE A 104 -2.38 -5.39 -4.43
N LEU A 105 -3.66 -5.57 -4.14
CA LEU A 105 -4.10 -6.44 -3.04
C LEU A 105 -3.71 -7.91 -3.27
N ARG A 106 -3.84 -8.43 -4.50
CA ARG A 106 -3.34 -9.76 -4.85
C ARG A 106 -1.84 -9.88 -4.66
N THR A 107 -1.11 -8.83 -5.04
CA THR A 107 0.35 -8.77 -4.89
C THR A 107 0.75 -8.80 -3.41
N MET A 108 0.03 -8.07 -2.56
CA MET A 108 0.23 -8.09 -1.11
C MET A 108 -0.04 -9.49 -0.51
N ILE A 109 -1.12 -10.16 -0.93
CA ILE A 109 -1.44 -11.53 -0.46
C ILE A 109 -0.37 -12.52 -0.92
N ALA A 110 0.07 -12.44 -2.17
CA ALA A 110 1.15 -13.26 -2.70
C ALA A 110 2.46 -13.05 -1.92
N ALA A 111 2.80 -11.79 -1.62
CA ALA A 111 3.97 -11.43 -0.84
C ALA A 111 3.87 -11.97 0.60
N ALA A 112 2.74 -11.77 1.28
CA ALA A 112 2.50 -12.33 2.61
C ALA A 112 2.61 -13.86 2.61
N SER A 113 2.11 -14.53 1.58
CA SER A 113 2.17 -15.98 1.48
C SER A 113 3.55 -16.56 1.18
N ALA A 114 4.54 -15.73 0.82
CA ALA A 114 5.84 -16.19 0.35
C ALA A 114 6.63 -16.92 1.45
N ASP A 115 6.46 -16.55 2.71
CA ASP A 115 7.08 -17.24 3.85
C ASP A 115 6.47 -18.65 4.09
N GLY A 116 5.29 -18.90 3.53
CA GLY A 116 4.54 -20.15 3.55
C GLY A 116 3.57 -20.30 4.72
N LEU A 117 3.28 -19.22 5.46
CA LEU A 117 2.37 -19.24 6.60
C LEU A 117 1.39 -18.08 6.47
N ILE A 118 0.30 -18.28 5.71
CA ILE A 118 -0.94 -17.58 6.06
C ILE A 118 -1.64 -18.47 7.07
N ASP A 119 -1.48 -18.15 8.35
CA ASP A 119 -2.08 -18.94 9.42
C ASP A 119 -3.59 -18.68 9.56
N GLU A 120 -4.27 -19.51 10.35
CA GLU A 120 -5.71 -19.36 10.56
C GLU A 120 -6.08 -18.03 11.24
N GLN A 121 -5.16 -17.40 11.98
CA GLN A 121 -5.39 -16.09 12.59
C GLN A 121 -5.33 -14.98 11.55
N GLU A 122 -4.39 -15.02 10.63
CA GLU A 122 -4.28 -14.08 9.51
C GLU A 122 -5.47 -14.21 8.58
N GLN A 123 -5.92 -15.44 8.30
CA GLN A 123 -7.18 -15.65 7.57
C GLN A 123 -8.38 -15.05 8.29
N GLN A 124 -8.46 -15.17 9.62
CA GLN A 124 -9.54 -14.56 10.41
C GLN A 124 -9.45 -13.03 10.42
N LEU A 125 -8.25 -12.46 10.47
CA LEU A 125 -8.03 -11.02 10.39
C LEU A 125 -8.47 -10.47 9.02
N ILE A 126 -8.03 -11.10 7.92
CA ILE A 126 -8.46 -10.75 6.56
C ILE A 126 -9.99 -10.86 6.44
N GLN A 127 -10.61 -11.89 7.02
CA GLN A 127 -12.07 -12.04 7.02
C GLN A 127 -12.78 -10.92 7.78
N ASN A 128 -12.26 -10.50 8.93
CA ASN A 128 -12.83 -9.42 9.73
C ASN A 128 -12.64 -8.04 9.07
N GLU A 129 -11.52 -7.82 8.38
CA GLU A 129 -11.18 -6.55 7.74
C GLU A 129 -11.73 -6.40 6.31
N SER A 130 -12.09 -7.51 5.64
CA SER A 130 -12.68 -7.51 4.29
C SER A 130 -14.04 -6.79 4.16
N GLY A 131 -14.59 -6.32 5.29
CA GLY A 131 -15.87 -5.63 5.35
C GLY A 131 -17.06 -6.57 5.15
N GLY A 132 -18.27 -5.99 5.17
CA GLY A 132 -19.52 -6.75 5.13
C GLY A 132 -19.84 -7.45 3.80
N ASP A 133 -19.11 -7.17 2.72
CA ASP A 133 -19.41 -7.71 1.38
C ASP A 133 -19.02 -9.19 1.23
N PRO A 134 -19.98 -10.11 1.05
CA PRO A 134 -19.68 -11.55 0.95
C PRO A 134 -18.81 -11.92 -0.25
N SER A 135 -18.97 -11.19 -1.35
CA SER A 135 -18.29 -11.43 -2.63
C SER A 135 -16.79 -11.14 -2.52
N THR A 136 -16.44 -10.00 -1.93
CA THR A 136 -15.05 -9.60 -1.65
C THR A 136 -14.38 -10.58 -0.69
N ARG A 137 -15.10 -11.02 0.34
CA ARG A 137 -14.60 -12.03 1.28
C ARG A 137 -14.30 -13.37 0.61
N GLN A 138 -15.21 -13.85 -0.24
CA GLN A 138 -15.01 -15.10 -0.96
C GLN A 138 -13.80 -15.03 -1.92
N TRP A 139 -13.63 -13.88 -2.58
CA TRP A 139 -12.48 -13.64 -3.45
C TRP A 139 -11.16 -13.61 -2.66
N LEU A 140 -11.11 -12.92 -1.51
CA LEU A 140 -9.93 -12.90 -0.63
C LEU A 140 -9.54 -14.29 -0.13
N LEU A 141 -10.53 -15.10 0.27
CA LEU A 141 -10.31 -16.48 0.69
C LEU A 141 -9.74 -17.34 -0.46
N ALA A 142 -10.26 -17.17 -1.68
CA ALA A 142 -9.75 -17.88 -2.84
C ALA A 142 -8.30 -17.47 -3.18
N GLU A 143 -8.00 -16.18 -3.11
CA GLU A 143 -6.65 -15.66 -3.33
C GLU A 143 -5.66 -16.12 -2.26
N THR A 144 -6.11 -16.17 -1.00
CA THR A 144 -5.31 -16.69 0.12
C THR A 144 -5.03 -18.19 -0.01
N ALA A 145 -6.02 -18.96 -0.48
CA ALA A 145 -5.88 -20.41 -0.67
C ALA A 145 -4.99 -20.77 -1.88
N ARG A 146 -4.94 -19.90 -2.89
CA ARG A 146 -4.04 -20.02 -4.05
C ARG A 146 -3.45 -18.65 -4.41
N PRO A 147 -2.39 -18.23 -3.70
CA PRO A 147 -1.75 -16.95 -3.95
C PRO A 147 -1.18 -16.88 -5.37
N ALA A 148 -1.31 -15.71 -6.00
CA ALA A 148 -0.77 -15.47 -7.33
C ALA A 148 0.76 -15.62 -7.36
N THR A 149 1.29 -16.11 -8.48
CA THR A 149 2.75 -16.13 -8.68
C THR A 149 3.24 -14.74 -9.12
N PRO A 150 4.53 -14.40 -8.92
CA PRO A 150 5.11 -13.17 -9.47
C PRO A 150 4.88 -12.99 -10.98
N ALA A 151 4.88 -14.10 -11.75
CA ALA A 151 4.61 -14.09 -13.17
C ALA A 151 3.13 -13.79 -13.51
N ASP A 152 2.18 -14.30 -12.72
CA ASP A 152 0.76 -13.99 -12.90
C ASP A 152 0.48 -12.50 -12.63
N ILE A 153 1.06 -11.95 -11.56
CA ILE A 153 0.97 -10.53 -11.22
C ILE A 153 1.53 -9.66 -12.35
N ALA A 154 2.73 -9.99 -12.85
CA ALA A 154 3.33 -9.24 -13.94
C ALA A 154 2.51 -9.29 -15.24
N ARG A 155 1.91 -10.45 -15.55
CA ARG A 155 1.02 -10.58 -16.72
C ARG A 155 -0.22 -9.69 -16.60
N GLU A 156 -0.78 -9.55 -15.41
CA GLU A 156 -1.96 -8.70 -15.16
C GLU A 156 -1.62 -7.21 -15.22
N ILE A 157 -0.46 -6.82 -14.72
CA ILE A 157 0.04 -5.43 -14.79
C ILE A 157 0.36 -5.05 -16.23
N GLY A 158 0.92 -5.98 -17.01
CA GLY A 158 1.32 -5.73 -18.39
C GLY A 158 2.40 -4.65 -18.48
N ASN A 159 2.35 -3.83 -19.53
CA ASN A 159 3.36 -2.79 -19.78
C ASN A 159 3.04 -1.48 -19.03
N ASN A 160 2.76 -1.57 -17.73
CA ASN A 160 2.48 -0.41 -16.88
C ASN A 160 3.55 -0.24 -15.79
N PRO A 161 4.59 0.57 -16.05
CA PRO A 161 5.68 0.80 -15.09
C PRO A 161 5.24 1.49 -13.79
N ALA A 162 4.16 2.30 -13.81
CA ALA A 162 3.65 2.94 -12.61
C ALA A 162 3.02 1.91 -11.67
N LEU A 163 2.10 1.10 -12.19
CA LEU A 163 1.46 0.02 -11.43
C LEU A 163 2.46 -1.06 -10.99
N ALA A 164 3.47 -1.36 -11.82
CA ALA A 164 4.57 -2.26 -11.45
C ALA A 164 5.35 -1.74 -10.23
N SER A 165 5.67 -0.44 -10.22
CA SER A 165 6.37 0.21 -9.11
C SER A 165 5.52 0.19 -7.82
N GLU A 166 4.21 0.46 -7.94
CA GLU A 166 3.26 0.38 -6.82
C GLU A 166 3.12 -1.03 -6.26
N ALA A 167 2.97 -2.02 -7.14
CA ALA A 167 2.82 -3.43 -6.76
C ALA A 167 4.08 -3.95 -6.04
N TYR A 168 5.27 -3.62 -6.54
CA TYR A 168 6.53 -3.96 -5.86
C TYR A 168 6.62 -3.32 -4.48
N LEU A 169 6.31 -2.03 -4.39
CA LEU A 169 6.36 -1.30 -3.13
C LEU A 169 5.37 -1.87 -2.10
N ALA A 170 4.16 -2.20 -2.54
CA ALA A 170 3.14 -2.83 -1.70
C ALA A 170 3.60 -4.21 -1.19
N ALA A 171 4.17 -5.06 -2.06
CA ALA A 171 4.76 -6.33 -1.64
C ALA A 171 5.86 -6.13 -0.59
N ARG A 172 6.79 -5.19 -0.83
CA ARG A 172 7.91 -4.91 0.07
C ARG A 172 7.46 -4.45 1.45
N MET A 173 6.39 -3.64 1.53
CA MET A 173 5.83 -3.18 2.81
C MET A 173 5.18 -4.32 3.60
N VAL A 174 4.57 -5.28 2.91
CA VAL A 174 3.98 -6.46 3.55
C VAL A 174 5.04 -7.36 4.14
N CYS A 175 6.15 -7.57 3.42
CA CYS A 175 7.22 -8.49 3.83
C CYS A 175 8.06 -8.03 5.06
N GLY A 176 7.72 -6.91 5.72
CA GLY A 176 8.35 -6.45 6.96
C GLY A 176 9.88 -6.69 7.05
N ASP A 177 10.28 -7.50 8.05
CA ASP A 177 11.63 -8.05 8.21
C ASP A 177 11.83 -9.27 7.29
N LEU A 178 12.60 -9.07 6.21
CA LEU A 178 12.71 -10.04 5.13
C LEU A 178 13.28 -11.40 5.56
N ALA A 179 12.45 -12.43 5.45
CA ALA A 179 12.85 -13.83 5.44
C ALA A 179 13.41 -14.24 4.07
N ARG A 180 14.21 -15.32 4.04
CA ARG A 180 14.84 -15.82 2.80
C ARG A 180 13.83 -16.04 1.66
N LYS A 181 12.64 -16.54 1.97
CA LYS A 181 11.61 -16.80 0.95
C LYS A 181 10.99 -15.52 0.39
N GLU A 182 10.80 -14.50 1.23
CA GLU A 182 10.31 -13.18 0.80
C GLU A 182 11.33 -12.45 -0.08
N ILE A 183 12.63 -12.56 0.23
CA ILE A 183 13.70 -12.06 -0.64
C ILE A 183 13.62 -12.70 -2.02
N VAL A 184 13.43 -14.02 -2.07
CA VAL A 184 13.29 -14.76 -3.33
C VAL A 184 12.03 -14.32 -4.08
N PHE A 185 10.90 -14.15 -3.38
CA PHE A 185 9.66 -13.66 -3.98
C PHE A 185 9.82 -12.26 -4.57
N LEU A 186 10.37 -11.30 -3.81
CA LEU A 186 10.59 -9.93 -4.27
C LEU A 186 11.56 -9.87 -5.44
N SER A 187 12.60 -10.70 -5.43
CA SER A 187 13.54 -10.83 -6.56
C SER A 187 12.86 -11.37 -7.82
N GLN A 188 11.99 -12.38 -7.69
CA GLN A 188 11.21 -12.89 -8.82
C GLN A 188 10.18 -11.87 -9.31
N LEU A 189 9.57 -11.10 -8.39
CA LEU A 189 8.61 -10.06 -8.70
C LEU A 189 9.25 -8.92 -9.49
N SER A 190 10.38 -8.38 -9.04
CA SER A 190 11.07 -7.30 -9.75
C SER A 190 11.52 -7.73 -11.15
N GLN A 191 12.01 -8.97 -11.30
CA GLN A 191 12.36 -9.55 -12.60
C GLN A 191 11.14 -9.71 -13.51
N ALA A 192 10.04 -10.27 -12.99
CA ALA A 192 8.83 -10.47 -13.77
C ALA A 192 8.20 -9.14 -14.22
N LEU A 193 8.29 -8.10 -13.38
CA LEU A 193 7.84 -6.75 -13.68
C LEU A 193 8.81 -5.95 -14.55
N ASN A 194 9.98 -6.53 -14.87
CA ASN A 194 11.04 -5.87 -15.65
C ASN A 194 11.46 -4.51 -15.03
N LEU A 195 11.54 -4.47 -13.69
CA LEU A 195 12.00 -3.28 -12.96
C LEU A 195 13.52 -3.22 -12.98
N ASP A 196 14.06 -2.03 -13.26
CA ASP A 196 15.48 -1.76 -13.15
C ASP A 196 15.95 -1.91 -11.69
N GLU A 197 17.12 -2.53 -11.48
CA GLU A 197 17.65 -2.78 -10.14
C GLU A 197 17.81 -1.49 -9.33
N LYS A 198 18.22 -0.38 -9.96
CA LYS A 198 18.34 0.91 -9.29
C LYS A 198 16.96 1.51 -8.96
N LEU A 199 15.93 1.20 -9.75
CA LEU A 199 14.56 1.62 -9.45
C LEU A 199 14.07 0.90 -8.20
N VAL A 200 14.30 -0.41 -8.12
CA VAL A 200 14.01 -1.22 -6.94
C VAL A 200 14.69 -0.64 -5.69
N GLU A 201 16.00 -0.37 -5.75
CA GLU A 201 16.71 0.25 -4.62
C GLU A 201 16.11 1.60 -4.21
N THR A 202 15.68 2.40 -5.19
CA THR A 202 15.11 3.72 -4.92
C THR A 202 13.73 3.61 -4.27
N LEU A 203 12.91 2.64 -4.72
CA LEU A 203 11.62 2.30 -4.12
C LEU A 203 11.78 1.88 -2.66
N GLU A 204 12.75 1.01 -2.37
CA GLU A 204 13.01 0.53 -1.00
C GLU A 204 13.51 1.64 -0.09
N LYS A 205 14.46 2.46 -0.55
CA LYS A 205 14.96 3.63 0.19
C LYS A 205 13.83 4.61 0.53
N GLN A 206 12.91 4.84 -0.41
CA GLN A 206 11.78 5.74 -0.22
C GLN A 206 10.73 5.19 0.76
N ALA A 207 10.56 3.87 0.81
CA ALA A 207 9.73 3.20 1.82
C ALA A 207 10.41 3.10 3.20
N GLY A 208 11.71 3.40 3.29
CA GLY A 208 12.47 3.44 4.54
C GLY A 208 13.15 2.13 4.91
N PHE A 209 13.40 1.27 3.92
CA PHE A 209 14.15 0.01 4.06
C PHE A 209 15.60 0.16 3.62
#